data_AF-A0A1H7U9J3-F1
#
_entry.id   AF-A0A1H7U9J3-F1
#
_cell.length_a   1.000
_cell.length_b   1.000
_cell.length_c   1.000
_cell.angle_alpha   90.00
_cell.angle_beta   90.00
_cell.angle_gamma   90.00
#
_symmetry.space_group_name_H-M   'P 1'
#
loop_
_entity.id
_entity.type
_entity.pdbx_description
1 polymer ?
#
loop_
_entity_poly.entity_id
_entity_poly.type
_entity_poly.pdbx_seq_one_letter_code
_entity_poly.pdbx_strand_id
1 'polypeptide(L)'
;MTEEGAFLIWDAVSMAWTEIGLDPAEYDPIALKLVEQGVTLKDLRSVARRDVCGAFALDSVLIFPCMLWMIMPDWGYAEPYLRRRMQAWRKHPAWVQYLHPMRWIGYPIAFGFSVGVRSRLERALGRAWALQQP
;
A
#
# COMPACT_ATOMS: atom_id res chain seq x y z
N MET A 1 8.35 2.61 -14.01
CA MET A 1 8.23 2.92 -12.57
C MET A 1 9.57 2.70 -11.88
N THR A 2 10.05 3.68 -11.11
CA THR A 2 11.27 3.60 -10.30
C THR A 2 11.03 2.82 -9.00
N GLU A 3 12.10 2.40 -8.31
CA GLU A 3 11.96 1.78 -6.98
C GLU A 3 11.32 2.75 -5.97
N GLU A 4 11.67 4.04 -6.05
CA GLU A 4 11.08 5.11 -5.24
C GLU A 4 9.59 5.30 -5.52
N GLY A 5 9.16 5.28 -6.79
CA GLY A 5 7.73 5.32 -7.13
C GLY A 5 6.97 4.14 -6.55
N ALA A 6 7.60 2.96 -6.53
CA ALA A 6 7.00 1.78 -5.93
C ALA A 6 6.96 1.86 -4.39
N PHE A 7 8.00 2.43 -3.77
CA PHE A 7 8.05 2.66 -2.34
C PHE A 7 7.00 3.69 -1.89
N LEU A 8 6.81 4.78 -2.63
CA LEU A 8 5.76 5.77 -2.35
C LEU A 8 4.36 5.15 -2.36
N ILE A 9 4.10 4.18 -3.25
CA ILE A 9 2.84 3.43 -3.23
C ILE A 9 2.74 2.56 -1.97
N TRP A 10 3.83 1.89 -1.60
CA TRP A 10 3.89 1.07 -0.38
C TRP A 10 3.60 1.89 0.86
N ASP A 11 4.29 3.02 1.00
CA ASP A 11 4.16 3.94 2.11
C ASP A 11 2.72 4.46 2.22
N ALA A 12 2.22 5.09 1.16
CA ALA A 12 0.87 5.67 1.14
C ALA A 12 -0.23 4.62 1.39
N VAL A 13 -0.15 3.44 0.75
CA VAL A 13 -1.18 2.40 0.92
C VAL A 13 -1.08 1.71 2.28
N SER A 14 0.12 1.59 2.86
CA SER A 14 0.32 1.01 4.20
C SER A 14 -0.36 1.83 5.31
N MET A 15 -0.67 3.10 5.06
CA MET A 15 -1.47 3.93 5.96
C MET A 15 -2.86 3.34 6.25
N ALA A 16 -3.38 2.43 5.41
CA ALA A 16 -4.61 1.69 5.73
C ALA A 16 -4.47 0.75 6.95
N TRP A 17 -3.26 0.51 7.43
CA TRP A 17 -2.94 -0.25 8.64
C TRP A 17 -2.29 0.63 9.72
N THR A 18 -2.72 1.89 9.80
CA THR A 18 -2.36 2.85 10.86
C THR A 18 -3.63 3.30 11.58
N GLU A 19 -3.50 3.84 12.78
CA GLU A 19 -4.68 4.28 13.55
C GLU A 19 -5.38 5.47 12.87
N ILE A 20 -4.60 6.41 12.37
CA ILE A 20 -5.11 7.69 11.84
C ILE A 20 -5.40 7.61 10.34
N GLY A 21 -4.60 6.83 9.59
CA GLY A 21 -4.65 6.79 8.14
C GLY A 21 -3.99 8.01 7.49
N LEU A 22 -4.17 8.12 6.17
CA LEU A 22 -3.63 9.22 5.38
C LEU A 22 -4.61 10.40 5.33
N ASP A 23 -4.14 11.61 5.64
CA ASP A 23 -4.96 12.83 5.65
C ASP A 23 -5.43 13.17 4.22
N PRO A 24 -6.70 13.59 4.02
CA PRO A 24 -7.20 14.07 2.73
C PRO A 24 -6.29 15.07 1.99
N ALA A 25 -5.57 15.95 2.70
CA ALA A 25 -4.67 16.94 2.12
C ALA A 25 -3.36 16.35 1.57
N GLU A 26 -2.99 15.13 1.98
CA GLU A 26 -1.73 14.48 1.59
C GLU A 26 -1.82 13.75 0.24
N TYR A 27 -3.03 13.40 -0.21
CA TYR A 27 -3.23 12.61 -1.43
C TYR A 27 -2.73 13.32 -2.70
N ASP A 28 -3.01 14.61 -2.86
CA ASP A 28 -2.62 15.35 -4.07
C ASP A 28 -1.09 15.57 -4.14
N PRO A 29 -0.38 15.98 -3.06
CA PRO A 29 1.07 16.02 -3.03
C PRO A 29 1.73 14.66 -3.33
N ILE A 30 1.19 13.56 -2.78
CA ILE A 30 1.71 12.21 -3.05
C ILE A 30 1.47 11.84 -4.51
N ALA A 31 0.29 12.13 -5.05
CA ALA A 31 -0.02 11.87 -6.45
C ALA A 31 0.94 12.59 -7.40
N LEU A 32 1.28 13.86 -7.13
CA LEU A 32 2.26 14.60 -7.94
C LEU A 32 3.64 13.93 -7.94
N LYS A 33 4.14 13.55 -6.75
CA LYS A 33 5.40 12.79 -6.64
C LYS A 33 5.35 11.46 -7.39
N LEU A 34 4.22 10.75 -7.35
CA LEU A 34 4.04 9.52 -8.11
C LEU A 34 4.12 9.77 -9.63
N VAL A 35 3.51 10.85 -10.12
CA VAL A 35 3.62 11.25 -11.53
C VAL A 35 5.07 11.59 -11.91
N GLU A 36 5.79 12.34 -11.08
CA GLU A 36 7.23 12.64 -11.28
C GLU A 36 8.08 11.37 -11.38
N GLN A 37 7.72 10.32 -10.63
CA GLN A 37 8.35 9.00 -10.68
C GLN A 37 7.88 8.13 -11.87
N GLY A 38 7.06 8.66 -12.76
CA GLY A 38 6.50 7.97 -13.92
C GLY A 38 5.56 6.83 -13.54
N VAL A 39 4.87 6.94 -12.40
CA VAL A 39 3.90 5.94 -11.93
C VAL A 39 2.58 6.13 -12.67
N THR A 40 2.13 5.07 -13.34
CA THR A 40 0.81 5.04 -13.96
C THR A 40 -0.25 4.51 -13.00
N LEU A 41 -1.53 4.73 -13.33
CA LEU A 41 -2.64 4.14 -12.59
C LEU A 41 -2.58 2.59 -12.57
N LYS A 42 -2.06 1.99 -13.65
CA LYS A 42 -1.86 0.54 -13.74
C LYS A 42 -0.79 0.07 -12.75
N ASP A 43 0.30 0.82 -12.61
CA ASP A 43 1.37 0.51 -11.66
C ASP A 43 0.87 0.62 -10.22
N LEU A 44 0.17 1.72 -9.90
CA LEU A 44 -0.46 1.92 -8.59
C LEU A 44 -1.36 0.73 -8.21
N ARG A 45 -2.25 0.33 -9.11
CA ARG A 45 -3.16 -0.81 -8.88
C ARG A 45 -2.40 -2.12 -8.71
N SER A 46 -1.36 -2.35 -9.51
CA SER A 46 -0.56 -3.56 -9.46
C SER A 46 0.18 -3.66 -8.12
N VAL A 47 0.92 -2.62 -7.73
CA VAL A 47 1.70 -2.60 -6.48
C VAL A 47 0.77 -2.63 -5.27
N ALA A 48 -0.28 -1.81 -5.23
CA ALA A 48 -1.20 -1.79 -4.09
C ALA A 48 -1.86 -3.15 -3.85
N ARG A 49 -2.30 -3.83 -4.92
CA ARG A 49 -2.99 -5.13 -4.82
C ARG A 49 -2.02 -6.28 -4.60
N ARG A 50 -0.99 -6.41 -5.43
CA ARG A 50 -0.10 -7.60 -5.40
C ARG A 50 0.96 -7.49 -4.31
N ASP A 51 1.53 -6.31 -4.13
CA ASP A 51 2.63 -6.12 -3.20
C ASP A 51 2.09 -5.79 -1.80
N VAL A 52 1.36 -4.68 -1.66
CA VAL A 52 0.95 -4.18 -0.34
C VAL A 52 -0.10 -5.09 0.28
N CYS A 53 -1.23 -5.34 -0.38
CA CYS A 53 -2.27 -6.21 0.20
C CYS A 53 -1.77 -7.65 0.43
N GLY A 54 -0.87 -8.15 -0.42
CA GLY A 54 -0.22 -9.44 -0.21
C GLY A 54 0.67 -9.46 1.02
N ALA A 55 1.52 -8.44 1.16
CA ALA A 55 2.44 -8.32 2.29
C ALA A 55 1.74 -8.11 3.62
N PHE A 56 0.62 -7.39 3.63
CA PHE A 56 -0.17 -7.10 4.83
C PHE A 56 -1.33 -8.08 5.07
N ALA A 57 -1.49 -9.10 4.23
CA ALA A 57 -2.56 -10.09 4.38
C ALA A 57 -2.53 -10.77 5.75
N LEU A 58 -1.34 -11.14 6.25
CA LEU A 58 -1.22 -11.79 7.55
C LEU A 58 -1.62 -10.85 8.70
N ASP A 59 -1.15 -9.61 8.66
CA ASP A 59 -1.46 -8.56 9.64
C ASP A 59 -2.97 -8.28 9.66
N SER A 60 -3.61 -8.26 8.49
CA SER A 60 -5.06 -8.14 8.36
C SER A 60 -5.85 -9.28 9.02
N VAL A 61 -5.34 -10.53 8.98
CA VAL A 61 -5.97 -11.64 9.74
C VAL A 61 -5.75 -11.44 11.23
N LEU A 62 -4.53 -11.08 11.62
CA LEU A 62 -4.12 -10.99 13.02
C LEU A 62 -4.71 -9.78 13.75
N ILE A 63 -5.16 -8.75 13.04
CA ILE A 63 -5.88 -7.61 13.62
C ILE A 63 -7.09 -8.07 14.44
N PHE A 64 -7.89 -9.02 13.97
CA PHE A 64 -9.11 -9.44 14.69
C PHE A 64 -8.84 -10.19 16.01
N PRO A 65 -8.00 -11.25 16.04
CA PRO A 65 -7.71 -11.98 17.28
C PRO A 65 -6.70 -11.26 18.18
N CYS A 66 -5.81 -10.43 17.63
CA CYS A 66 -4.73 -9.77 18.38
C CYS A 66 -4.95 -8.27 18.55
N MET A 67 -6.17 -7.75 18.32
CA MET A 67 -6.50 -6.32 18.40
C MET A 67 -6.09 -5.67 19.74
N LEU A 68 -6.00 -6.44 20.83
CA LEU A 68 -5.55 -5.97 22.15
C LEU A 68 -4.03 -5.85 22.29
N TRP A 69 -3.23 -6.48 21.41
CA TRP A 69 -1.77 -6.55 21.50
C TRP A 69 -1.02 -6.05 20.27
N MET A 70 -1.71 -5.84 19.15
CA MET A 70 -1.09 -5.32 17.94
C MET A 70 -1.07 -3.79 18.00
N ILE A 71 0.10 -3.22 18.28
CA ILE A 71 0.32 -1.77 18.25
C ILE A 71 0.36 -1.35 16.78
N MET A 72 -0.76 -0.81 16.28
CA MET A 72 -0.77 -0.10 14.99
C MET A 72 -0.03 1.22 15.18
N PRO A 73 0.85 1.62 14.26
CA PRO A 73 1.52 2.89 14.40
C PRO A 73 0.55 4.05 14.15
N ASP A 74 0.71 5.11 14.94
CA ASP A 74 -0.18 6.29 14.90
C ASP A 74 -0.02 7.07 13.59
N TRP A 75 1.22 7.32 13.16
CA TRP A 75 1.57 8.27 12.09
C TRP A 75 2.18 7.63 10.84
N GLY A 76 2.13 6.30 10.72
CA GLY A 76 2.80 5.56 9.64
C GLY A 76 3.96 4.70 10.12
N TYR A 77 4.44 3.86 9.22
CA TYR A 77 5.55 2.95 9.52
C TYR A 77 6.89 3.67 9.29
N ALA A 78 7.89 3.34 10.10
CA ALA A 78 9.24 3.83 9.86
C ALA A 78 9.73 3.41 8.47
N GLU A 79 10.26 4.35 7.69
CA GLU A 79 10.74 4.10 6.33
C GLU A 79 11.69 2.88 6.22
N PRO A 80 12.70 2.70 7.10
CA PRO A 80 13.57 1.52 7.05
C PRO A 80 12.83 0.19 7.23
N TYR A 81 11.76 0.18 8.04
CA TYR A 81 10.92 -0.99 8.23
C TYR A 81 10.13 -1.31 6.96
N LEU A 82 9.47 -0.32 6.37
CA LEU A 82 8.69 -0.51 5.13
C LEU A 82 9.58 -0.94 3.97
N ARG A 83 10.75 -0.31 3.79
CA ARG A 83 11.70 -0.69 2.74
C ARG A 83 12.16 -2.12 2.89
N ARG A 84 12.53 -2.53 4.11
CA ARG A 84 12.93 -3.93 4.40
C ARG A 84 11.79 -4.90 4.09
N ARG A 85 10.56 -4.54 4.45
CA ARG A 85 9.36 -5.36 4.19
C ARG A 85 9.05 -5.47 2.70
N MET A 86 9.13 -4.37 1.96
CA MET A 86 8.99 -4.34 0.50
C MET A 86 10.02 -5.24 -0.18
N GLN A 87 11.29 -5.11 0.19
CA GLN A 87 12.37 -5.94 -0.37
C GLN A 87 12.19 -7.41 -0.01
N ALA A 88 11.84 -7.72 1.25
CA ALA A 88 11.57 -9.09 1.68
C ALA A 88 10.42 -9.72 0.88
N TRP A 89 9.33 -8.97 0.66
CA TRP A 89 8.21 -9.43 -0.17
C TRP A 89 8.66 -9.77 -1.59
N ARG A 90 9.39 -8.85 -2.24
CA ARG A 90 9.85 -8.97 -3.63
C ARG A 90 10.92 -10.05 -3.85
N LYS A 91 11.64 -10.46 -2.81
CA LYS A 91 12.62 -11.56 -2.89
C LYS A 91 11.97 -12.92 -3.16
N HIS A 92 10.70 -13.10 -2.80
CA HIS A 92 10.01 -14.37 -2.99
C HIS A 92 9.26 -14.42 -4.33
N PRO A 93 9.32 -15.55 -5.07
CA PRO A 93 8.49 -15.73 -6.24
C PRO A 93 7.00 -15.72 -5.87
N ALA A 94 6.15 -15.20 -6.76
CA ALA A 94 4.72 -15.02 -6.50
C ALA A 94 4.02 -16.31 -6.03
N TRP A 95 4.37 -17.49 -6.56
CA TRP A 95 3.76 -18.75 -6.15
C TRP A 95 4.05 -19.10 -4.68
N VAL A 96 5.26 -18.83 -4.19
CA VAL A 96 5.64 -19.03 -2.78
C VAL A 96 4.81 -18.10 -1.89
N GLN A 97 4.51 -16.90 -2.39
CA GLN A 97 3.73 -15.93 -1.63
C GLN A 97 2.28 -16.39 -1.40
N TYR A 98 1.72 -17.22 -2.26
CA TYR A 98 0.37 -17.78 -2.12
C TYR A 98 0.33 -19.17 -1.48
N LEU A 99 1.45 -19.78 -1.09
CA LEU A 99 1.42 -21.09 -0.41
C LEU A 99 0.91 -21.02 1.03
N HIS A 100 0.89 -19.83 1.63
CA HIS A 100 0.47 -19.68 3.02
C HIS A 100 -1.07 -19.54 3.11
N PRO A 101 -1.80 -20.51 3.68
CA PRO A 101 -3.27 -20.52 3.66
C PRO A 101 -3.88 -19.31 4.37
N MET A 102 -3.21 -18.78 5.42
CA MET A 102 -3.67 -17.55 6.08
C MET A 102 -3.69 -16.33 5.14
N ARG A 103 -2.85 -16.30 4.10
CA ARG A 103 -2.86 -15.19 3.12
C ARG A 103 -4.09 -15.24 2.22
N TRP A 104 -4.71 -16.39 2.03
CA TRP A 104 -5.93 -16.50 1.23
C TRP A 104 -7.12 -15.86 1.95
N ILE A 105 -7.15 -15.97 3.28
CA ILE A 105 -8.15 -15.33 4.14
C ILE A 105 -7.81 -13.86 4.36
N GLY A 106 -6.53 -13.57 4.60
CA GLY A 106 -6.03 -12.23 4.88
C GLY A 106 -6.08 -11.28 3.71
N TYR A 107 -5.88 -11.77 2.49
CA TYR A 107 -5.83 -10.93 1.30
C TYR A 107 -7.17 -10.21 1.02
N PRO A 108 -8.35 -10.88 1.05
CA PRO A 108 -9.64 -10.19 0.97
C PRO A 108 -9.82 -9.09 2.02
N ILE A 109 -9.39 -9.34 3.26
CA ILE A 109 -9.47 -8.38 4.35
C ILE A 109 -8.56 -7.19 4.08
N ALA A 110 -7.29 -7.45 3.73
CA ALA A 110 -6.30 -6.45 3.37
C ALA A 110 -6.74 -5.60 2.16
N PHE A 111 -7.35 -6.25 1.18
CA PHE A 111 -7.94 -5.59 0.04
C PHE A 111 -9.06 -4.66 0.47
N GLY A 112 -9.95 -5.10 1.36
CA GLY A 112 -11.03 -4.31 1.96
C GLY A 112 -10.52 -3.08 2.71
N PHE A 113 -9.55 -3.26 3.62
CA PHE A 113 -8.95 -2.17 4.41
C PHE A 113 -8.33 -1.10 3.51
N SER A 114 -7.61 -1.51 2.47
CA SER A 114 -6.95 -0.58 1.57
C SER A 114 -7.88 0.14 0.58
N VAL A 115 -9.16 -0.23 0.45
CA VAL A 115 -10.08 0.35 -0.55
C VAL A 115 -10.19 1.87 -0.39
N GLY A 116 -10.31 2.38 0.83
CA GLY A 116 -10.48 3.81 1.09
C GLY A 116 -9.29 4.63 0.61
N VAL A 117 -8.09 4.25 1.07
CA VAL A 117 -6.82 4.89 0.69
C VAL A 117 -6.58 4.77 -0.81
N ARG A 118 -6.71 3.55 -1.36
CA ARG A 118 -6.48 3.31 -2.79
C ARG A 118 -7.42 4.10 -3.68
N SER A 119 -8.71 4.15 -3.37
CA SER A 119 -9.69 4.85 -4.22
C SER A 119 -9.49 6.37 -4.20
N ARG A 120 -8.99 6.93 -3.09
CA ARG A 120 -8.61 8.34 -3.02
C ARG A 120 -7.31 8.61 -3.77
N LEU A 121 -6.31 7.75 -3.61
CA LEU A 121 -5.02 7.87 -4.29
C LEU A 121 -5.14 7.66 -5.82
N GLU A 122 -5.96 6.72 -6.27
CA GLU A 122 -6.27 6.51 -7.70
C GLU A 122 -6.93 7.76 -8.31
N ARG A 123 -7.85 8.41 -7.58
CA ARG A 123 -8.48 9.67 -8.02
C ARG A 123 -7.48 10.82 -8.07
N ALA A 124 -6.67 10.98 -7.04
CA ALA A 124 -5.64 12.02 -6.98
C ALA A 124 -4.62 11.84 -8.12
N LEU A 125 -4.15 10.61 -8.35
CA LEU A 125 -3.23 10.29 -9.46
C LEU A 125 -3.86 10.55 -10.83
N GLY A 126 -5.14 10.23 -11.02
CA GLY A 126 -5.87 10.54 -12.24
C GLY A 126 -5.96 12.04 -12.50
N ARG A 127 -6.24 12.85 -11.47
CA ARG A 127 -6.24 14.32 -11.57
C ARG A 127 -4.85 14.87 -11.89
N ALA A 128 -3.82 14.37 -11.21
CA ALA A 128 -2.44 14.82 -11.40
C ALA A 128 -1.95 14.57 -12.84
N TRP A 129 -2.23 13.38 -13.40
CA TRP A 129 -1.93 13.10 -14.80
C TRP A 129 -2.70 13.97 -15.79
N ALA A 130 -3.97 14.29 -15.50
CA ALA A 130 -4.78 15.18 -16.34
C ALA A 130 -4.23 16.61 -16.38
N LEU A 131 -3.60 17.10 -15.31
CA LEU A 131 -2.99 18.43 -15.26
C LEU A 131 -1.66 18.52 -16.03
N GLN A 132 -1.02 17.38 -16.34
CA GLN A 132 0.24 17.34 -17.10
C GLN A 132 0.06 17.14 -18.60
N GLN A 133 -1.15 16.87 -19.07
CA GLN A 133 -1.45 16.78 -20.50
C GLN A 133 -1.98 18.16 -20.96
N PRO A 134 -1.21 18.90 -21.79
CA PRO A 134 -1.61 20.23 -22.27
C PRO A 134 -2.81 20.18 -23.22
#